data_AF-A0A1G8PFS4-F1
#
_entry.id   AF-A0A1G8PFS4-F1
#
_cell.length_a   1.000
_cell.length_b   1.000
_cell.length_c   1.000
_cell.angle_alpha   90.00
_cell.angle_beta   90.00
_cell.angle_gamma   90.00
#
_symmetry.space_group_name_H-M   'P 1'
#
loop_
_entity.id
_entity.type
_entity.pdbx_description
1 polymer ?
#
loop_
_entity_poly.entity_id
_entity_poly.type
_entity_poly.pdbx_seq_one_letter_code
_entity_poly.pdbx_strand_id
1 'polypeptide(L)'
;QDFLATYGICDEDTVLHSSTINFDVALHETLPALLRGATVEMRGVQPWDLQSLSERLVSRAVTFARIPTALWQQWQRHAPPRERLALRQVTVGGEALPGDALGRWREGPLSDIRLDNLYGPTETTVAALYRRTQADDVQQVTVPIGQPYPGRTARVFDTFGDEAPVGGLGELCIGGPTVARGYLGRAGLTAERFVPDPYGAPGSRVYRSGDLCRMREDGTVEFLGRLDQQVKLRGQRIELGEIEAVLRQCEGVREAAVIVVGEAQKQRLAAYVSGDAQTGLHGQQTLDGESLQRALEQKLPGYMVPSSVTVLARLPWMPNGKLDRASLPAPQAGTRERVAPSGEAESVLLSIWTAVLGRDDLGVTDNFFEAGGDSIQSLQIIARAREAGWRLTPRQVFEHPTVAGLAQRAQRLEAGGVQEVDDGAALELTPIQRLFFERYPQGESHWNQVVLLKVHGRLNHRALERAVQALEVRHDALRLRF
;
A
#
# COMPACT_ATOMS: atom_id res chain seq x y z
N GLN A 1 14.50 16.98 26.42
CA GLN A 1 14.62 17.94 25.29
C GLN A 1 13.40 17.72 24.41
N ASP A 2 12.40 18.59 24.46
CA ASP A 2 11.15 18.44 23.66
C ASP A 2 11.27 19.18 22.31
N PHE A 3 10.19 19.26 21.51
CA PHE A 3 10.10 19.98 20.23
C PHE A 3 10.85 21.32 20.21
N LEU A 4 10.66 22.16 21.23
CA LEU A 4 11.34 23.45 21.39
C LEU A 4 12.86 23.36 21.42
N ALA A 5 13.40 22.36 22.12
CA ALA A 5 14.83 22.12 22.19
C ALA A 5 15.35 21.49 20.89
N THR A 6 14.57 20.62 20.24
CA THR A 6 14.95 19.98 18.98
C THR A 6 15.16 21.00 17.86
N TYR A 7 14.31 22.03 17.79
CA TYR A 7 14.36 23.05 16.73
C TYR A 7 15.01 24.37 17.13
N GLY A 8 15.34 24.52 18.42
CA GLY A 8 16.00 25.71 18.95
C GLY A 8 15.21 26.98 18.67
N ILE A 9 13.88 26.95 18.80
CA ILE A 9 13.04 28.14 18.59
C ILE A 9 13.39 29.20 19.65
N CYS A 10 13.66 30.43 19.23
CA CYS A 10 13.96 31.58 20.09
C CYS A 10 13.18 32.84 19.69
N ASP A 11 13.38 33.93 20.43
CA ASP A 11 12.76 35.24 20.24
C ASP A 11 13.09 35.93 18.91
N GLU A 12 14.15 35.50 18.23
CA GLU A 12 14.51 35.95 16.88
C GLU A 12 13.71 35.24 15.77
N ASP A 13 13.02 34.14 16.07
CA ASP A 13 12.29 33.38 15.07
C ASP A 13 10.95 34.01 14.70
N THR A 14 10.58 33.88 13.42
CA THR A 14 9.21 34.10 12.93
C THR A 14 8.65 32.77 12.43
N VAL A 15 7.64 32.26 13.14
CA VAL A 15 7.01 30.97 12.86
C VAL A 15 5.74 31.16 12.04
N LEU A 16 5.61 30.38 10.96
CA LEU A 16 4.42 30.39 10.12
C LEU A 16 3.24 29.69 10.82
N HIS A 17 2.10 30.36 10.92
CA HIS A 17 0.83 29.75 11.27
C HIS A 17 -0.09 29.70 10.05
N SER A 18 -0.08 28.54 9.38
CA SER A 18 -0.81 28.28 8.13
C SER A 18 -1.98 27.32 8.31
N SER A 19 -1.99 26.53 9.38
CA SER A 19 -3.03 25.56 9.65
C SER A 19 -4.32 26.24 10.14
N THR A 20 -5.48 25.61 9.94
CA THR A 20 -6.72 26.05 10.62
C THR A 20 -6.68 25.64 12.09
N ILE A 21 -7.21 26.50 12.98
CA ILE A 21 -7.29 26.26 14.43
C ILE A 21 -8.09 25.00 14.81
N ASN A 22 -8.85 24.45 13.87
CA ASN A 22 -9.58 23.19 14.06
C ASN A 22 -8.65 21.96 14.08
N PHE A 23 -7.41 22.08 13.62
CA PHE A 23 -6.41 21.01 13.71
C PHE A 23 -5.37 21.34 14.78
N ASP A 24 -4.94 20.30 15.47
CA ASP A 24 -3.93 20.35 16.52
C ASP A 24 -2.58 20.96 16.07
N VAL A 25 -2.21 20.81 14.79
CA VAL A 25 -1.02 21.43 14.19
C VAL A 25 -0.99 22.95 14.39
N ALA A 26 -2.15 23.62 14.39
CA ALA A 26 -2.24 25.05 14.64
C ALA A 26 -1.68 25.44 16.03
N LEU A 27 -1.83 24.56 17.03
CA LEU A 27 -1.24 24.76 18.35
C LEU A 27 0.28 24.64 18.31
N HIS A 28 0.81 23.74 17.48
CA HIS A 28 2.25 23.53 17.33
C HIS A 28 2.94 24.63 16.51
N GLU A 29 2.19 25.30 15.62
CA GLU A 29 2.65 26.48 14.89
C GLU A 29 2.62 27.76 15.75
N THR A 30 1.91 27.76 16.88
CA THR A 30 1.72 28.96 17.71
C THR A 30 2.35 28.85 19.09
N LEU A 31 2.03 27.83 19.88
CA LEU A 31 2.44 27.76 21.29
C LEU A 31 3.96 27.70 21.47
N PRO A 32 4.74 26.92 20.69
CA PRO A 32 6.19 26.92 20.82
C PRO A 32 6.81 28.30 20.61
N ALA A 33 6.32 29.05 19.61
CA ALA A 33 6.77 30.40 19.32
C ALA A 33 6.49 31.34 20.51
N LEU A 34 5.24 31.36 20.98
CA LEU A 34 4.81 32.22 22.09
C LEU A 34 5.54 31.92 23.40
N LEU A 35 5.83 30.65 23.69
CA LEU A 35 6.59 30.24 24.88
C LEU A 35 8.05 30.71 24.88
N ARG A 36 8.59 31.05 23.70
CA ARG A 36 9.99 31.48 23.53
C ARG A 36 10.16 32.95 23.19
N GLY A 37 9.06 33.71 23.13
CA GLY A 37 9.08 35.13 22.74
C GLY A 37 9.21 35.35 21.23
N ALA A 38 9.06 34.30 20.42
CA ALA A 38 9.13 34.37 18.97
C ALA A 38 7.88 35.03 18.37
N THR A 39 7.96 35.44 17.10
CA THR A 39 6.84 36.02 16.36
C THR A 39 6.04 34.92 15.64
N VAL A 40 4.71 35.06 15.58
CA VAL A 40 3.82 34.17 14.81
C VAL A 40 3.21 34.94 13.63
N GLU A 41 3.54 34.57 12.40
CA GLU A 41 2.89 35.12 11.20
C GLU A 41 1.62 34.33 10.90
N MET A 42 0.47 34.93 11.18
CA MET A 42 -0.83 34.28 11.02
C MET A 42 -1.39 34.43 9.60
N ARG A 43 -1.89 33.31 9.06
CA ARG A 43 -2.59 33.23 7.77
C ARG A 43 -3.80 34.16 7.59
N GLY A 44 -4.41 34.60 8.69
CA GLY A 44 -5.67 35.34 8.65
C GLY A 44 -6.84 34.43 8.23
N VAL A 45 -7.92 35.00 7.71
CA VAL A 45 -9.18 34.29 7.45
C VAL A 45 -9.13 33.43 6.18
N GLN A 46 -8.31 33.79 5.20
CA GLN A 46 -8.28 33.14 3.89
C GLN A 46 -7.20 32.05 3.83
N PRO A 47 -7.48 30.90 3.19
CA PRO A 47 -6.42 29.95 2.89
C PRO A 47 -5.40 30.56 1.93
N TRP A 48 -4.13 30.32 2.21
CA TRP A 48 -3.05 30.66 1.29
C TRP A 48 -2.95 29.60 0.21
N ASP A 49 -2.91 30.04 -1.04
CA ASP A 49 -2.35 29.25 -2.13
C ASP A 49 -0.81 29.29 -2.09
N LEU A 50 -0.17 28.59 -3.02
CA LEU A 50 1.30 28.50 -3.08
C LEU A 50 1.97 29.85 -3.30
N GLN A 51 1.32 30.76 -4.04
CA GLN A 51 1.85 32.09 -4.31
C GLN A 51 1.79 32.94 -3.05
N SER A 52 0.63 32.99 -2.39
CA SER A 52 0.42 33.72 -1.14
C SER A 52 1.35 33.21 -0.04
N LEU A 53 1.53 31.89 0.05
CA LEU A 53 2.50 31.28 0.96
C LEU A 53 3.91 31.82 0.69
N SER A 54 4.36 31.77 -0.57
CA SER A 54 5.68 32.25 -0.99
C SER A 54 5.89 33.73 -0.71
N GLU A 55 4.91 34.57 -1.02
CA GLU A 55 4.95 36.01 -0.74
C GLU A 55 5.05 36.29 0.76
N ARG A 56 4.35 35.53 1.59
CA ARG A 56 4.39 35.67 3.05
C ARG A 56 5.72 35.22 3.64
N LEU A 57 6.23 34.06 3.20
CA LEU A 57 7.55 33.57 3.62
C LEU A 57 8.65 34.61 3.38
N VAL A 58 8.60 35.31 2.23
CA VAL A 58 9.56 36.36 1.88
C VAL A 58 9.30 37.66 2.63
N SER A 59 8.10 38.23 2.52
CA SER A 59 7.78 39.58 3.05
C SER A 59 7.84 39.68 4.57
N ARG A 60 7.70 38.54 5.27
CA ARG A 60 7.71 38.47 6.73
C ARG A 60 8.96 37.82 7.30
N ALA A 61 9.94 37.51 6.44
CA ALA A 61 11.18 36.87 6.83
C ALA A 61 10.95 35.65 7.76
N VAL A 62 10.04 34.76 7.35
CA VAL A 62 9.68 33.57 8.13
C VAL A 62 10.90 32.65 8.24
N THR A 63 11.25 32.24 9.46
CA THR A 63 12.44 31.41 9.74
C THR A 63 12.07 29.93 9.91
N PHE A 64 10.87 29.64 10.42
CA PHE A 64 10.40 28.27 10.66
C PHE A 64 9.00 28.09 10.06
N ALA A 65 8.84 27.07 9.21
CA ALA A 65 7.54 26.71 8.65
C ALA A 65 7.24 25.23 8.83
N ARG A 66 6.01 24.93 9.24
CA ARG A 66 5.45 23.58 9.13
C ARG A 66 4.49 23.58 7.94
N ILE A 67 4.70 22.65 7.02
CA ILE A 67 3.96 22.59 5.77
C ILE A 67 3.49 21.13 5.59
N PRO A 68 2.20 20.85 5.36
CA PRO A 68 1.75 19.51 5.02
C PRO A 68 2.56 18.92 3.88
N THR A 69 2.88 17.63 3.94
CA THR A 69 3.81 16.97 3.02
C THR A 69 3.44 17.21 1.55
N ALA A 70 2.18 17.03 1.18
CA ALA A 70 1.70 17.28 -0.17
C ALA A 70 1.83 18.75 -0.62
N LEU A 71 1.48 19.70 0.25
CA LEU A 71 1.61 21.13 -0.05
C LEU A 71 3.07 21.52 -0.25
N TRP A 72 3.96 20.99 0.59
CA TRP A 72 5.41 21.20 0.46
C TRP A 72 5.95 20.62 -0.87
N GLN A 73 5.49 19.43 -1.27
CA GLN A 73 5.87 18.82 -2.54
C GLN A 73 5.50 19.67 -3.76
N GLN A 74 4.35 20.36 -3.71
CA GLN A 74 3.95 21.30 -4.76
C GLN A 74 4.76 22.60 -4.66
N TRP A 75 4.91 23.15 -3.45
CA TRP A 75 5.62 24.40 -3.20
C TRP A 75 7.07 24.36 -3.68
N GLN A 76 7.81 23.27 -3.41
CA GLN A 76 9.23 23.17 -3.78
C GLN A 76 9.50 23.31 -5.29
N ARG A 77 8.50 23.06 -6.15
CA ARG A 77 8.62 23.21 -7.62
C ARG A 77 8.69 24.65 -8.08
N HIS A 78 8.11 25.56 -7.31
CA HIS A 78 7.96 26.97 -7.63
C HIS A 78 8.38 27.86 -6.45
N ALA A 79 9.27 27.34 -5.60
CA ALA A 79 9.69 28.05 -4.40
C ALA A 79 10.48 29.31 -4.78
N PRO A 80 10.42 30.37 -3.95
CA PRO A 80 11.21 31.58 -4.19
C PRO A 80 12.71 31.28 -4.22
N PRO A 81 13.51 32.12 -4.93
CA PRO A 81 14.95 32.07 -4.85
C PRO A 81 15.45 32.07 -3.40
N ARG A 82 16.47 31.26 -3.12
CA ARG A 82 16.99 31.02 -1.77
C ARG A 82 17.37 32.31 -1.04
N GLU A 83 17.95 33.26 -1.76
CA GLU A 83 18.40 34.57 -1.27
C GLU A 83 17.25 35.47 -0.78
N ARG A 84 16.01 35.16 -1.15
CA ARG A 84 14.82 35.90 -0.69
C ARG A 84 14.18 35.28 0.55
N LEU A 85 14.61 34.08 0.96
CA LEU A 85 14.02 33.34 2.08
C LEU A 85 14.89 33.47 3.33
N ALA A 86 14.25 33.76 4.45
CA ALA A 86 14.86 33.66 5.79
C ALA A 86 14.68 32.26 6.43
N LEU A 87 13.98 31.35 5.74
CA LEU A 87 13.69 30.01 6.22
C LEU A 87 14.99 29.26 6.55
N ARG A 88 15.10 28.81 7.80
CA ARG A 88 16.18 27.92 8.28
C ARG A 88 15.70 26.48 8.45
N GLN A 89 14.41 26.28 8.68
CA GLN A 89 13.81 24.98 8.95
C GLN A 89 12.41 24.89 8.33
N VAL A 90 12.19 23.80 7.61
CA VAL A 90 10.88 23.30 7.22
C VAL A 90 10.63 21.98 7.94
N THR A 91 9.41 21.78 8.42
CA THR A 91 8.95 20.47 8.89
C THR A 91 7.74 20.04 8.08
N VAL A 92 7.73 18.77 7.68
CA VAL A 92 6.61 18.16 6.96
C VAL A 92 5.98 17.05 7.79
N GLY A 93 4.81 16.59 7.41
CA GLY A 93 4.08 15.55 8.12
C GLY A 93 2.59 15.56 7.79
N GLY A 94 1.87 14.61 8.37
CA GLY A 94 0.44 14.42 8.10
C GLY A 94 0.14 13.49 6.91
N GLU A 95 1.10 13.32 6.00
CA GLU A 95 1.19 12.21 5.04
C GLU A 95 2.63 11.67 4.97
N ALA A 96 2.78 10.47 4.40
CA ALA A 96 4.07 9.87 4.05
C ALA A 96 4.92 10.83 3.18
N LEU A 97 6.17 11.07 3.59
CA LEU A 97 7.15 11.81 2.82
C LEU A 97 7.82 10.89 1.78
N PRO A 98 7.63 11.11 0.47
CA PRO A 98 8.27 10.28 -0.55
C PRO A 98 9.78 10.58 -0.64
N GLY A 99 10.61 9.54 -0.76
CA GLY A 99 12.06 9.70 -0.89
C GLY A 99 12.49 10.42 -2.17
N ASP A 100 11.77 10.23 -3.28
CA ASP A 100 12.02 10.94 -4.53
C ASP A 100 11.78 12.45 -4.39
N ALA A 101 10.75 12.85 -3.63
CA ALA A 101 10.47 14.24 -3.33
C ALA A 101 11.55 14.86 -2.43
N LEU A 102 12.08 14.11 -1.47
CA LEU A 102 13.24 14.50 -0.68
C LEU A 102 14.49 14.63 -1.55
N GLY A 103 14.71 13.72 -2.52
CA GLY A 103 15.81 13.79 -3.47
C GLY A 103 15.85 15.13 -4.21
N ARG A 104 14.71 15.52 -4.80
CA ARG A 104 14.56 16.84 -5.46
C ARG A 104 14.85 18.02 -4.55
N TRP A 105 14.44 17.97 -3.28
CA TRP A 105 14.75 19.01 -2.31
C TRP A 105 16.25 19.14 -2.04
N ARG A 106 16.92 18.00 -1.83
CA ARG A 106 18.35 17.93 -1.50
C ARG A 106 19.25 18.30 -2.66
N GLU A 107 18.81 18.04 -3.89
CA GLU A 107 19.52 18.43 -5.12
C GLU A 107 19.15 19.85 -5.58
N GLY A 108 18.09 20.42 -5.03
CA GLY A 108 17.54 21.71 -5.40
C GLY A 108 18.23 22.93 -4.76
N PRO A 109 17.81 24.14 -5.15
CA PRO A 109 18.41 25.40 -4.69
C PRO A 109 18.14 25.72 -3.21
N LEU A 110 17.27 24.97 -2.54
CA LEU A 110 16.89 25.16 -1.13
C LEU A 110 17.47 24.08 -0.20
N SER A 111 18.46 23.32 -0.67
CA SER A 111 19.02 22.16 0.02
C SER A 111 19.72 22.47 1.36
N ASP A 112 20.07 23.74 1.60
CA ASP A 112 20.63 24.21 2.88
C ASP A 112 19.56 24.46 3.96
N ILE A 113 18.29 24.57 3.56
CA ILE A 113 17.15 24.66 4.49
C ILE A 113 16.87 23.25 5.03
N ARG A 114 16.91 23.10 6.36
CA ARG A 114 16.68 21.80 7.01
C ARG A 114 15.25 21.34 6.78
N LEU A 115 15.10 20.07 6.44
CA LEU A 115 13.80 19.41 6.28
C LEU A 115 13.70 18.22 7.23
N ASP A 116 12.71 18.24 8.12
CA ASP A 116 12.42 17.12 9.02
C ASP A 116 11.03 16.54 8.74
N ASN A 117 10.93 15.21 8.76
CA ASN A 117 9.67 14.48 8.62
C ASN A 117 9.09 14.20 10.00
N LEU A 118 7.89 14.71 10.29
CA LEU A 118 7.25 14.60 11.59
C LEU A 118 6.02 13.70 11.51
N TYR A 119 5.86 12.87 12.52
CA TYR A 119 4.74 11.95 12.62
C TYR A 119 4.10 12.02 13.99
N GLY A 120 2.77 12.00 14.02
CA GLY A 120 1.99 11.89 15.24
C GLY A 120 0.51 11.98 14.93
N PRO A 121 -0.32 11.08 15.48
CA PRO A 121 -1.75 11.26 15.51
C PRO A 121 -2.16 12.30 16.56
N THR A 122 -3.35 12.87 16.41
CA THR A 122 -3.90 13.91 17.32
C THR A 122 -4.00 13.44 18.76
N GLU A 123 -4.25 12.15 18.96
CA GLU A 123 -4.32 11.46 20.24
C GLU A 123 -2.99 11.45 21.01
N THR A 124 -1.89 11.84 20.36
CA THR A 124 -0.54 11.91 20.95
C THR A 124 0.05 13.31 20.97
N THR A 125 -0.81 14.32 20.75
CA THR A 125 -0.48 15.74 20.72
C THR A 125 0.46 16.10 19.56
N VAL A 126 -0.13 16.25 18.38
CA VAL A 126 0.47 16.75 17.13
C VAL A 126 1.55 15.88 16.50
N ALA A 127 2.73 15.78 17.11
CA ALA A 127 3.90 15.10 16.53
C ALA A 127 4.67 14.39 17.63
N ALA A 128 4.62 13.06 17.63
CA ALA A 128 5.26 12.21 18.62
C ALA A 128 6.66 11.74 18.22
N LEU A 129 6.87 11.52 16.92
CA LEU A 129 8.14 11.07 16.35
C LEU A 129 8.64 12.09 15.32
N TYR A 130 9.96 12.10 15.12
CA TYR A 130 10.60 12.92 14.10
C TYR A 130 11.79 12.22 13.46
N ARG A 131 11.98 12.47 12.17
CA ARG A 131 13.16 12.10 11.39
C ARG A 131 13.82 13.38 10.88
N ARG A 132 15.03 13.65 11.37
CA ARG A 132 15.98 14.52 10.68
C ARG A 132 16.40 13.81 9.40
N THR A 133 16.02 14.36 8.25
CA THR A 133 16.24 13.69 6.98
C THR A 133 17.73 13.56 6.67
N GLN A 134 18.13 12.39 6.18
CA GLN A 134 19.51 12.07 5.80
C GLN A 134 19.61 11.86 4.28
N ALA A 135 20.83 11.77 3.76
CA ALA A 135 21.05 11.56 2.33
C ALA A 135 20.45 10.22 1.86
N ASP A 136 20.60 9.15 2.64
CA ASP A 136 20.13 7.81 2.25
C ASP A 136 18.60 7.66 2.28
N ASP A 137 17.89 8.59 2.93
CA ASP A 137 16.43 8.57 2.98
C ASP A 137 15.80 8.78 1.58
N VAL A 138 16.54 9.35 0.62
CA VAL A 138 16.06 9.55 -0.76
C VAL A 138 15.83 8.25 -1.51
N GLN A 139 16.49 7.16 -1.07
CA GLN A 139 16.36 5.82 -1.67
C GLN A 139 15.13 5.07 -1.15
N GLN A 140 14.44 5.60 -0.15
CA GLN A 140 13.26 4.96 0.45
C GLN A 140 12.00 5.35 -0.32
N VAL A 141 11.06 4.40 -0.50
CA VAL A 141 9.74 4.73 -1.06
C VAL A 141 9.04 5.76 -0.18
N THR A 142 9.10 5.56 1.13
CA THR A 142 8.65 6.52 2.16
C THR A 142 9.77 6.75 3.16
N VAL A 143 10.10 8.01 3.40
CA VAL A 143 11.09 8.41 4.40
C VAL A 143 10.62 7.94 5.79
N PRO A 144 11.49 7.32 6.61
CA PRO A 144 11.13 6.89 7.95
C PRO A 144 10.52 8.01 8.80
N ILE A 145 9.65 7.64 9.73
CA ILE A 145 9.04 8.59 10.67
C ILE A 145 9.94 8.87 11.88
N GLY A 146 11.04 8.11 12.00
CA GLY A 146 12.17 8.46 12.87
C GLY A 146 12.01 7.95 14.29
N GLN A 147 12.41 8.76 15.26
CA GLN A 147 12.48 8.38 16.67
C GLN A 147 11.51 9.24 17.50
N PRO A 148 11.03 8.74 18.66
CA PRO A 148 10.17 9.53 19.53
C PRO A 148 10.91 10.77 20.06
N TYR A 149 10.20 11.88 20.21
CA TYR A 149 10.72 13.02 20.97
C TYR A 149 11.03 12.59 22.41
N PRO A 150 12.07 13.16 23.05
CA PRO A 150 12.42 12.83 24.43
C PRO A 150 11.24 12.95 25.39
N GLY A 151 11.10 11.95 26.25
CA GLY A 151 9.96 11.81 27.17
C GLY A 151 8.77 11.05 26.59
N ARG A 152 8.75 10.79 25.29
CA ARG A 152 7.75 9.94 24.62
C ARG A 152 8.36 8.57 24.34
N THR A 153 7.50 7.57 24.18
CA THR A 153 7.91 6.21 23.80
C THR A 153 7.19 5.80 22.53
N ALA A 154 7.87 5.00 21.70
CA ALA A 154 7.29 4.37 20.53
C ALA A 154 7.73 2.91 20.51
N ARG A 155 6.77 2.00 20.41
CA ARG A 155 7.00 0.55 20.32
C ARG A 155 6.15 -0.03 19.22
N VAL A 156 6.63 -1.08 18.57
CA VAL A 156 5.88 -1.80 17.53
C VAL A 156 5.38 -3.09 18.17
N PHE A 157 4.07 -3.28 18.23
CA PHE A 157 3.45 -4.47 18.84
C PHE A 157 2.92 -5.41 17.76
N ASP A 158 3.16 -6.71 17.92
CA ASP A 158 2.62 -7.70 17.02
C ASP A 158 1.12 -7.97 17.27
N THR A 159 0.55 -8.94 16.54
CA THR A 159 -0.87 -9.29 16.66
C THR A 159 -1.24 -9.98 17.96
N PHE A 160 -0.25 -10.46 18.72
CA PHE A 160 -0.44 -11.12 20.01
C PHE A 160 -0.34 -10.14 21.19
N GLY A 161 0.11 -8.91 20.93
CA GLY A 161 0.25 -7.86 21.93
C GLY A 161 1.63 -7.83 22.59
N ASP A 162 2.61 -8.53 22.00
CA ASP A 162 4.01 -8.49 22.42
C ASP A 162 4.79 -7.47 21.58
N GLU A 163 5.86 -6.91 22.14
CA GLU A 163 6.76 -6.04 21.36
C GLU A 163 7.45 -6.85 20.26
N ALA A 164 7.28 -6.41 19.01
CA ALA A 164 7.85 -7.04 17.84
C ALA A 164 9.39 -6.95 17.90
N PRO A 165 10.12 -8.00 17.50
CA PRO A 165 11.58 -7.93 17.41
C PRO A 165 12.01 -6.88 16.39
N VAL A 166 13.28 -6.48 16.44
CA VAL A 166 13.86 -5.60 15.41
C VAL A 166 13.63 -6.19 14.03
N GLY A 167 13.17 -5.35 13.10
CA GLY A 167 12.79 -5.79 11.75
C GLY A 167 11.39 -6.41 11.66
N GLY A 168 10.75 -6.72 12.78
CA GLY A 168 9.40 -7.24 12.87
C GLY A 168 8.34 -6.22 12.49
N LEU A 169 7.23 -6.70 11.94
CA LEU A 169 6.07 -5.90 11.56
C LEU A 169 5.04 -5.89 12.68
N GLY A 170 4.47 -4.72 12.96
CA GLY A 170 3.41 -4.59 13.96
C GLY A 170 2.75 -3.23 13.98
N GLU A 171 1.81 -3.05 14.90
CA GLU A 171 1.14 -1.79 15.16
C GLU A 171 2.03 -0.85 15.95
N LEU A 172 2.19 0.40 15.49
CA LEU A 172 2.87 1.42 16.28
C LEU A 172 2.00 1.85 17.47
N CYS A 173 2.55 1.71 18.67
CA CYS A 173 1.96 2.19 19.90
C CYS A 173 2.83 3.30 20.51
N ILE A 174 2.20 4.40 20.89
CA ILE A 174 2.88 5.63 21.32
C ILE A 174 2.52 5.90 22.77
N GLY A 175 3.51 5.98 23.64
CA GLY A 175 3.36 6.26 25.06
C GLY A 175 3.98 7.57 25.50
N GLY A 176 3.85 7.86 26.79
CA GLY A 176 4.43 9.04 27.43
C GLY A 176 3.40 10.14 27.75
N PRO A 177 3.87 11.31 28.21
CA PRO A 177 3.02 12.35 28.78
C PRO A 177 2.16 13.09 27.76
N THR A 178 2.42 12.93 26.45
CA THR A 178 1.66 13.59 25.39
C THR A 178 0.48 12.76 24.88
N VAL A 179 0.28 11.56 25.44
CA VAL A 179 -0.92 10.75 25.20
C VAL A 179 -2.14 11.46 25.78
N ALA A 180 -3.14 11.69 24.95
CA ALA A 180 -4.35 12.42 25.33
C ALA A 180 -5.14 11.71 26.44
N ARG A 181 -6.08 12.44 27.04
CA ARG A 181 -7.01 11.87 28.02
C ARG A 181 -7.84 10.73 27.39
N GLY A 182 -8.32 10.95 26.18
CA GLY A 182 -9.20 10.05 25.45
C GLY A 182 -10.16 10.83 24.55
N TYR A 183 -11.15 10.14 24.00
CA TYR A 183 -12.19 10.73 23.16
C TYR A 183 -13.36 11.23 24.01
N LEU A 184 -13.79 12.47 23.79
CA LEU A 184 -14.90 13.10 24.52
C LEU A 184 -16.21 12.30 24.32
N GLY A 185 -16.83 11.86 25.41
CA GLY A 185 -18.09 11.12 25.38
C GLY A 185 -18.01 9.72 24.77
N ARG A 186 -16.81 9.18 24.53
CA ARG A 186 -16.59 7.89 23.85
C ARG A 186 -15.67 6.98 24.67
N ALA A 187 -16.13 6.59 25.86
CA ALA A 187 -15.34 5.77 26.80
C ALA A 187 -14.92 4.41 26.22
N GLY A 188 -15.80 3.72 25.48
CA GLY A 188 -15.49 2.44 24.85
C GLY A 188 -14.35 2.53 23.83
N LEU A 189 -14.45 3.47 22.88
CA LEU A 189 -13.38 3.72 21.90
C LEU A 189 -12.08 4.21 22.57
N THR A 190 -12.20 4.98 23.65
CA THR A 190 -11.04 5.38 24.45
C THR A 190 -10.34 4.16 25.06
N ALA A 191 -11.08 3.25 25.68
CA ALA A 191 -10.49 2.04 26.26
C ALA A 191 -9.89 1.10 25.20
N GLU A 192 -10.45 1.08 23.98
CA GLU A 192 -9.92 0.30 22.85
C GLU A 192 -8.57 0.83 22.35
N ARG A 193 -8.40 2.16 22.28
CA ARG A 193 -7.21 2.79 21.68
C ARG A 193 -6.16 3.23 22.69
N PHE A 194 -6.57 3.65 23.89
CA PHE A 194 -5.70 4.10 24.97
C PHE A 194 -5.55 2.98 26.01
N VAL A 195 -4.72 2.00 25.67
CA VAL A 195 -4.54 0.76 26.43
C VAL A 195 -3.43 0.90 27.49
N PRO A 196 -3.41 0.06 28.53
CA PRO A 196 -2.29 0.02 29.48
C PRO A 196 -0.96 -0.22 28.76
N ASP A 197 0.10 0.49 29.15
CA ASP A 197 1.46 0.23 28.67
C ASP A 197 2.09 -0.89 29.52
N PRO A 198 2.32 -2.10 28.96
CA PRO A 198 2.89 -3.23 29.72
C PRO A 198 4.35 -3.01 30.14
N TYR A 199 5.04 -2.05 29.52
CA TYR A 199 6.46 -1.75 29.76
C TYR A 199 6.68 -0.36 30.35
N GLY A 200 5.61 0.34 30.73
CA GLY A 200 5.67 1.66 31.32
C GLY A 200 5.55 1.64 32.85
N ALA A 201 5.51 2.83 33.45
CA ALA A 201 5.28 2.96 34.89
C ALA A 201 3.85 2.51 35.26
N PRO A 202 3.58 2.11 36.52
CA PRO A 202 2.23 1.76 36.95
C PRO A 202 1.19 2.83 36.59
N GLY A 203 0.16 2.42 35.86
CA GLY A 203 -0.92 3.31 35.40
C GLY A 203 -0.62 4.06 34.09
N SER A 204 0.55 3.90 33.48
CA SER A 204 0.85 4.46 32.18
C SER A 204 0.03 3.79 31.05
N ARG A 205 -0.18 4.55 29.98
CA ARG A 205 -0.97 4.14 28.82
C ARG A 205 -0.20 4.39 27.53
N VAL A 206 -0.45 3.55 26.53
CA VAL A 206 -0.07 3.79 25.14
C VAL A 206 -1.30 4.02 24.27
N TYR A 207 -1.15 4.80 23.21
CA TYR A 207 -2.12 4.94 22.15
C TYR A 207 -1.77 4.01 20.99
N ARG A 208 -2.72 3.13 20.62
CA ARG A 208 -2.66 2.25 19.45
C ARG A 208 -2.99 3.05 18.19
N SER A 209 -2.01 3.27 17.31
CA SER A 209 -2.19 4.21 16.20
C SER A 209 -3.01 3.66 15.03
N GLY A 210 -3.11 2.34 14.88
CA GLY A 210 -3.60 1.70 13.67
C GLY A 210 -2.63 1.74 12.48
N ASP A 211 -1.39 2.17 12.68
CA ASP A 211 -0.36 2.23 11.64
C ASP A 211 0.55 1.00 11.70
N LEU A 212 0.76 0.38 10.54
CA LEU A 212 1.71 -0.71 10.38
C LEU A 212 3.12 -0.13 10.26
N CYS A 213 3.98 -0.52 11.19
CA CYS A 213 5.33 -0.03 11.29
C CYS A 213 6.33 -1.17 11.54
N ARG A 214 7.61 -0.81 11.45
CA ARG A 214 8.75 -1.64 11.81
C ARG A 214 9.80 -0.81 12.52
N MET A 215 10.45 -1.39 13.52
CA MET A 215 11.59 -0.77 14.21
C MET A 215 12.90 -1.30 13.59
N ARG A 216 13.82 -0.40 13.23
CA ARG A 216 15.19 -0.73 12.82
C ARG A 216 16.10 -0.96 14.04
N GLU A 217 17.29 -1.53 13.81
CA GLU A 217 18.31 -1.75 14.84
C GLU A 217 18.74 -0.46 15.56
N ASP A 218 18.74 0.66 14.84
CA ASP A 218 19.09 1.99 15.37
C ASP A 218 17.93 2.68 16.11
N GLY A 219 16.79 1.99 16.29
CA GLY A 219 15.57 2.54 16.90
C GLY A 219 14.76 3.47 16.00
N THR A 220 15.13 3.60 14.72
CA THR A 220 14.33 4.35 13.74
C THR A 220 13.07 3.57 13.37
N VAL A 221 11.91 4.23 13.44
CA VAL A 221 10.62 3.65 13.04
C VAL A 221 10.34 3.94 11.56
N GLU A 222 10.03 2.88 10.83
CA GLU A 222 9.53 2.93 9.46
C GLU A 222 8.01 2.81 9.45
N PHE A 223 7.35 3.73 8.74
CA PHE A 223 5.92 3.63 8.46
C PHE A 223 5.71 2.88 7.16
N LEU A 224 4.84 1.86 7.17
CA LEU A 224 4.60 0.99 6.03
C LEU A 224 3.18 1.11 5.49
N GLY A 225 2.30 1.80 6.20
CA GLY A 225 0.91 1.98 5.80
C GLY A 225 -0.03 1.90 7.00
N ARG A 226 -1.32 1.88 6.71
CA ARG A 226 -2.37 1.71 7.71
C ARG A 226 -2.79 0.26 7.82
N LEU A 227 -3.03 -0.23 9.03
CA LEU A 227 -3.62 -1.55 9.25
C LEU A 227 -5.03 -1.66 8.65
N ASP A 228 -5.79 -0.55 8.65
CA ASP A 228 -7.15 -0.48 8.11
C ASP A 228 -7.21 -0.13 6.60
N GLN A 229 -6.13 0.40 6.01
CA GLN A 229 -6.05 0.66 4.56
C GLN A 229 -5.20 -0.37 3.80
N GLN A 230 -4.68 -1.41 4.47
CA GLN A 230 -4.04 -2.53 3.80
C GLN A 230 -5.04 -3.21 2.85
N VAL A 231 -4.84 -3.00 1.56
CA VAL A 231 -5.71 -3.57 0.55
C VAL A 231 -5.30 -5.01 0.35
N LYS A 232 -6.19 -5.93 0.72
CA LYS A 232 -6.11 -7.32 0.29
C LYS A 232 -6.84 -7.45 -1.04
N LEU A 233 -6.12 -7.29 -2.14
CA LEU A 233 -6.66 -7.55 -3.46
C LEU A 233 -6.32 -8.99 -3.86
N ARG A 234 -7.33 -9.84 -3.99
CA ARG A 234 -7.17 -11.22 -4.51
C ARG A 234 -6.11 -12.04 -3.73
N GLY A 235 -6.10 -11.90 -2.40
CA GLY A 235 -5.17 -12.60 -1.51
C GLY A 235 -3.78 -11.96 -1.40
N GLN A 236 -3.48 -10.93 -2.19
CA GLN A 236 -2.22 -10.18 -2.12
C GLN A 236 -2.40 -8.93 -1.27
N ARG A 237 -1.44 -8.66 -0.37
CA ARG A 237 -1.35 -7.39 0.35
C ARG A 237 -0.66 -6.39 -0.56
N ILE A 238 -1.34 -5.29 -0.87
CA ILE A 238 -0.85 -4.25 -1.78
C ILE A 238 -0.77 -2.93 -1.01
N GLU A 239 0.40 -2.30 -1.06
CA GLU A 239 0.60 -0.94 -0.57
C GLU A 239 0.42 0.05 -1.72
N LEU A 240 -0.68 0.81 -1.70
CA LEU A 240 -1.05 1.70 -2.81
C LEU A 240 0.03 2.77 -3.09
N GLY A 241 0.75 3.20 -2.06
CA GLY A 241 1.82 4.20 -2.16
C GLY A 241 3.00 3.75 -3.03
N GLU A 242 3.26 2.44 -3.14
CA GLU A 242 4.30 1.89 -4.03
C GLU A 242 3.95 2.15 -5.49
N ILE A 243 2.69 1.87 -5.87
CA ILE A 243 2.19 2.10 -7.23
C ILE A 243 2.18 3.61 -7.54
N GLU A 244 1.75 4.44 -6.58
CA GLU A 244 1.80 5.90 -6.69
C GLU A 244 3.23 6.42 -6.92
N ALA A 245 4.24 5.82 -6.27
CA ALA A 245 5.64 6.20 -6.45
C ALA A 245 6.17 5.84 -7.84
N VAL A 246 5.85 4.63 -8.35
CA VAL A 246 6.24 4.23 -9.71
C VAL A 246 5.57 5.10 -10.76
N LEU A 247 4.30 5.47 -10.58
CA LEU A 247 3.60 6.41 -11.45
C LEU A 247 4.29 7.77 -11.52
N ARG A 248 4.76 8.31 -10.38
CA ARG A 248 5.51 9.58 -10.33
C ARG A 248 6.88 9.54 -11.00
N GLN A 249 7.42 8.35 -11.27
CA GLN A 249 8.65 8.17 -12.04
C GLN A 249 8.40 8.14 -13.57
N CYS A 250 7.13 8.09 -14.01
CA CYS A 250 6.81 8.19 -15.43
C CYS A 250 6.94 9.64 -15.90
N GLU A 251 7.43 9.81 -17.13
CA GLU A 251 7.64 11.12 -17.71
C GLU A 251 6.34 11.94 -17.74
N GLY A 252 6.45 13.20 -17.31
CA GLY A 252 5.33 14.15 -17.27
C GLY A 252 4.38 14.01 -16.08
N VAL A 253 4.43 12.92 -15.30
CA VAL A 253 3.56 12.74 -14.13
C VAL A 253 4.08 13.55 -12.94
N ARG A 254 3.23 14.42 -12.39
CA ARG A 254 3.53 15.26 -11.22
C ARG A 254 2.88 14.76 -9.94
N GLU A 255 1.63 14.34 -10.01
CA GLU A 255 0.87 13.83 -8.87
C GLU A 255 0.30 12.47 -9.25
N ALA A 256 0.23 11.56 -8.30
CA ALA A 256 -0.37 10.26 -8.48
C ALA A 256 -1.09 9.85 -7.20
N ALA A 257 -2.29 9.30 -7.37
CA ALA A 257 -3.10 8.71 -6.31
C ALA A 257 -3.66 7.38 -6.80
N VAL A 258 -3.61 6.36 -5.95
CA VAL A 258 -4.21 5.05 -6.25
C VAL A 258 -5.27 4.75 -5.19
N ILE A 259 -6.40 4.22 -5.64
CA ILE A 259 -7.50 3.78 -4.78
C ILE A 259 -7.97 2.39 -5.21
N VAL A 260 -8.72 1.76 -4.31
CA VAL A 260 -9.49 0.55 -4.62
C VAL A 260 -10.92 0.94 -4.90
N VAL A 261 -11.47 0.41 -5.97
CA VAL A 261 -12.88 0.56 -6.32
C VAL A 261 -13.55 -0.80 -6.46
N GLY A 262 -14.86 -0.84 -6.17
CA GLY A 262 -15.65 -2.06 -6.16
C GLY A 262 -15.71 -2.73 -4.79
N GLU A 263 -16.53 -3.78 -4.70
CA GLU A 263 -16.81 -4.52 -3.46
C GLU A 263 -16.43 -6.00 -3.59
N ALA A 264 -15.98 -6.59 -2.48
CA ALA A 264 -15.63 -8.00 -2.38
C ALA A 264 -14.73 -8.49 -3.54
N GLN A 265 -15.16 -9.50 -4.30
CA GLN A 265 -14.37 -10.10 -5.39
C GLN A 265 -14.24 -9.20 -6.63
N LYS A 266 -14.96 -8.07 -6.69
CA LYS A 266 -14.90 -7.12 -7.82
C LYS A 266 -13.99 -5.93 -7.54
N GLN A 267 -13.22 -5.97 -6.45
CA GLN A 267 -12.23 -4.94 -6.17
C GLN A 267 -11.20 -4.87 -7.30
N ARG A 268 -10.87 -3.65 -7.68
CA ARG A 268 -9.81 -3.34 -8.65
C ARG A 268 -9.11 -2.05 -8.26
N LEU A 269 -7.89 -1.88 -8.74
CA LEU A 269 -7.10 -0.67 -8.54
C LEU A 269 -7.45 0.36 -9.60
N ALA A 270 -7.63 1.61 -9.20
CA ALA A 270 -7.79 2.75 -10.09
C ALA A 270 -6.75 3.81 -9.72
N ALA A 271 -6.05 4.33 -10.73
CA ALA A 271 -5.06 5.38 -10.58
C ALA A 271 -5.54 6.70 -11.17
N TYR A 272 -5.13 7.79 -10.52
CA TYR A 272 -5.38 9.15 -10.95
C TYR A 272 -4.06 9.88 -10.98
N VAL A 273 -3.78 10.57 -12.08
CA VAL A 273 -2.54 11.31 -12.27
C VAL A 273 -2.82 12.74 -12.70
N SER A 274 -1.93 13.65 -12.37
CA SER A 274 -1.89 15.00 -12.93
C SER A 274 -0.46 15.34 -13.32
N GLY A 275 -0.26 16.20 -14.33
CA GLY A 275 1.07 16.51 -14.85
C GLY A 275 1.05 17.13 -16.25
N ASP A 276 2.24 17.51 -16.73
CA ASP A 276 2.45 18.07 -18.08
C ASP A 276 3.54 17.24 -18.77
N ALA A 277 3.28 16.71 -19.97
CA ALA A 277 4.31 16.05 -20.78
C ALA A 277 5.23 17.11 -21.44
N GLN A 278 6.54 16.83 -21.57
CA GLN A 278 7.45 17.71 -22.31
C GLN A 278 7.25 17.62 -23.83
N THR A 279 7.48 18.74 -24.51
CA THR A 279 7.20 18.98 -25.92
C THR A 279 8.15 18.25 -26.87
N GLY A 280 7.64 17.35 -27.69
CA GLY A 280 8.17 17.08 -29.03
C GLY A 280 7.71 18.15 -30.04
N LEU A 281 8.40 18.24 -31.19
CA LEU A 281 8.34 19.27 -32.25
C LEU A 281 6.94 19.60 -32.85
N HIS A 282 5.84 19.02 -32.37
CA HIS A 282 4.47 19.22 -32.87
C HIS A 282 3.43 19.65 -31.83
N GLY A 283 3.84 20.11 -30.64
CA GLY A 283 3.09 21.13 -29.90
C GLY A 283 1.81 20.72 -29.16
N GLN A 284 1.46 19.44 -29.00
CA GLN A 284 0.49 18.98 -27.99
C GLN A 284 0.61 17.47 -27.76
N GLN A 285 1.12 17.07 -26.59
CA GLN A 285 0.89 15.74 -26.04
C GLN A 285 0.32 15.89 -24.63
N THR A 286 -0.90 15.41 -24.44
CA THR A 286 -1.49 15.20 -23.12
C THR A 286 -0.92 13.91 -22.54
N LEU A 287 -0.73 13.86 -21.22
CA LEU A 287 -0.54 12.57 -20.54
C LEU A 287 -1.62 11.59 -21.01
N ASP A 288 -1.21 10.38 -21.38
CA ASP A 288 -2.11 9.32 -21.83
C ASP A 288 -2.14 8.21 -20.78
N GLY A 289 -3.33 7.96 -20.24
CA GLY A 289 -3.55 6.93 -19.23
C GLY A 289 -3.16 5.53 -19.71
N GLU A 290 -3.38 5.20 -20.98
CA GLU A 290 -3.03 3.88 -21.52
C GLU A 290 -1.53 3.68 -21.60
N SER A 291 -0.79 4.70 -22.05
CA SER A 291 0.67 4.65 -22.10
C SER A 291 1.29 4.55 -20.71
N LEU A 292 0.71 5.22 -19.70
CA LEU A 292 1.12 5.06 -18.30
C LEU A 292 0.81 3.67 -17.76
N GLN A 293 -0.36 3.11 -18.07
CA GLN A 293 -0.71 1.74 -17.69
C GLN A 293 0.29 0.73 -18.26
N ARG A 294 0.65 0.84 -19.55
CA ARG A 294 1.68 0.03 -20.21
C ARG A 294 3.07 0.18 -19.56
N ALA A 295 3.42 1.39 -19.11
CA ALA A 295 4.68 1.61 -18.39
C ALA A 295 4.69 0.92 -17.02
N LEU A 296 3.54 0.86 -16.33
CA LEU A 296 3.41 0.12 -15.07
C LEU A 296 3.54 -1.38 -15.26
N GLU A 297 2.96 -1.95 -16.33
CA GLU A 297 3.07 -3.38 -16.65
C GLU A 297 4.53 -3.87 -16.79
N GLN A 298 5.46 -2.97 -17.13
CA GLN A 298 6.88 -3.28 -17.25
C GLN A 298 7.65 -3.19 -15.92
N LYS A 299 7.12 -2.44 -14.93
CA LYS A 299 7.80 -2.11 -13.68
C LYS A 299 7.21 -2.81 -12.46
N LEU A 300 5.94 -3.21 -12.52
CA LEU A 300 5.19 -3.77 -11.41
C LEU A 300 4.65 -5.17 -11.75
N PRO A 301 4.50 -6.06 -10.75
CA PRO A 301 3.72 -7.28 -10.92
C PRO A 301 2.29 -6.97 -11.38
N GLY A 302 1.72 -7.82 -12.25
CA GLY A 302 0.41 -7.55 -12.87
C GLY A 302 -0.75 -7.29 -11.90
N TYR A 303 -0.71 -7.83 -10.67
CA TYR A 303 -1.74 -7.59 -9.66
C TYR A 303 -1.66 -6.19 -9.00
N MET A 304 -0.53 -5.48 -9.15
CA MET A 304 -0.33 -4.10 -8.70
C MET A 304 -0.65 -3.07 -9.78
N VAL A 305 -0.84 -3.50 -11.03
CA VAL A 305 -1.16 -2.60 -12.14
C VAL A 305 -2.61 -2.13 -12.00
N PRO A 306 -2.87 -0.80 -11.94
CA PRO A 306 -4.22 -0.26 -11.95
C PRO A 306 -4.98 -0.65 -13.22
N SER A 307 -6.24 -1.03 -13.04
CA SER A 307 -7.17 -1.35 -14.13
C SER A 307 -7.56 -0.13 -14.98
N SER A 308 -7.38 1.08 -14.45
CA SER A 308 -7.59 2.34 -15.15
C SER A 308 -6.62 3.40 -14.63
N VAL A 309 -6.10 4.24 -15.54
CA VAL A 309 -5.33 5.43 -15.20
C VAL A 309 -6.06 6.65 -15.76
N THR A 310 -6.63 7.47 -14.88
CA THR A 310 -7.36 8.69 -15.26
C THR A 310 -6.47 9.91 -15.13
N VAL A 311 -6.35 10.69 -16.19
CA VAL A 311 -5.59 11.95 -16.18
C VAL A 311 -6.52 13.09 -15.77
N LEU A 312 -6.16 13.81 -14.71
CA LEU A 312 -6.87 14.96 -14.18
C LEU A 312 -6.02 16.22 -14.35
N ALA A 313 -6.68 17.37 -14.48
CA ALA A 313 -5.99 18.67 -14.47
C ALA A 313 -5.24 18.89 -13.14
N ARG A 314 -5.83 18.46 -12.02
CA ARG A 314 -5.23 18.44 -10.68
C ARG A 314 -5.92 17.39 -9.81
N LEU A 315 -5.22 16.86 -8.80
CA LEU A 315 -5.88 16.02 -7.79
C LEU A 315 -6.72 16.89 -6.83
N PRO A 316 -7.81 16.35 -6.25
CA PRO A 316 -8.61 17.03 -5.23
C PRO A 316 -7.90 17.00 -3.88
N TRP A 317 -7.76 18.17 -3.24
CA TRP A 317 -7.09 18.32 -1.95
C TRP A 317 -8.06 18.92 -0.91
N MET A 318 -8.02 18.39 0.30
CA MET A 318 -8.70 18.90 1.47
C MET A 318 -8.11 20.26 1.90
N PRO A 319 -8.86 21.11 2.63
CA PRO A 319 -8.35 22.38 3.15
C PRO A 319 -7.11 22.29 4.04
N ASN A 320 -6.81 21.11 4.59
CA ASN A 320 -5.61 20.84 5.39
C ASN A 320 -4.42 20.32 4.56
N GLY A 321 -4.51 20.36 3.24
CA GLY A 321 -3.46 19.90 2.32
C GLY A 321 -3.45 18.39 2.06
N LYS A 322 -4.31 17.59 2.71
CA LYS A 322 -4.42 16.15 2.46
C LYS A 322 -5.15 15.84 1.16
N LEU A 323 -4.78 14.76 0.48
CA LEU A 323 -5.51 14.29 -0.70
C LEU A 323 -6.94 13.90 -0.31
N ASP A 324 -7.93 14.48 -0.99
CA ASP A 324 -9.34 14.12 -0.82
C ASP A 324 -9.73 12.95 -1.73
N ARG A 325 -9.40 11.74 -1.29
CA ARG A 325 -9.71 10.51 -2.04
C ARG A 325 -11.20 10.29 -2.27
N ALA A 326 -12.07 10.84 -1.41
CA ALA A 326 -13.52 10.70 -1.54
C ALA A 326 -14.09 11.56 -2.68
N SER A 327 -13.40 12.65 -3.02
CA SER A 327 -13.76 13.55 -4.13
C SER A 327 -13.13 13.17 -5.47
N LEU A 328 -12.42 12.04 -5.56
CA LEU A 328 -11.92 11.53 -6.84
C LEU A 328 -13.09 11.11 -7.74
N PRO A 329 -13.07 11.46 -9.03
CA PRO A 329 -14.14 11.09 -9.94
C PRO A 329 -14.23 9.58 -10.10
N ALA A 330 -15.44 9.06 -10.32
CA ALA A 330 -15.62 7.64 -10.57
C ALA A 330 -14.71 7.18 -11.72
N PRO A 331 -13.92 6.10 -11.53
CA PRO A 331 -12.97 5.68 -12.55
C PRO A 331 -13.74 5.24 -13.78
N GLN A 332 -13.40 5.84 -14.92
CA GLN A 332 -13.93 5.41 -16.21
C GLN A 332 -13.34 4.03 -16.47
N ALA A 333 -14.19 3.00 -16.46
CA ALA A 333 -13.80 1.72 -17.02
C ALA A 333 -13.49 2.01 -18.48
N GLY A 334 -12.22 1.87 -18.87
CA GLY A 334 -11.87 1.90 -20.27
C GLY A 334 -12.70 0.82 -20.95
N THR A 335 -13.72 1.22 -21.70
CA THR A 335 -14.40 0.32 -22.63
C THR A 335 -13.39 0.01 -23.71
N ARG A 336 -12.47 -0.92 -23.42
CA ARG A 336 -11.68 -1.56 -24.47
C ARG A 336 -12.69 -2.20 -25.41
N GLU A 337 -12.62 -1.83 -26.67
CA GLU A 337 -13.42 -2.44 -27.72
C GLU A 337 -13.17 -3.95 -27.66
N ARG A 338 -14.24 -4.77 -27.60
CA ARG A 338 -14.08 -6.22 -27.48
C ARG A 338 -13.36 -6.74 -28.70
N VAL A 339 -12.13 -7.20 -28.50
CA VAL A 339 -11.37 -7.87 -29.55
C VAL A 339 -11.89 -9.30 -29.65
N ALA A 340 -12.45 -9.65 -30.81
CA ALA A 340 -12.91 -10.99 -31.12
C ALA A 340 -11.72 -11.95 -31.30
N PRO A 341 -11.88 -13.25 -31.00
CA PRO A 341 -10.83 -14.24 -31.23
C PRO A 341 -10.52 -14.38 -32.73
N SER A 342 -9.23 -14.51 -33.03
CA SER A 342 -8.69 -14.61 -34.39
C SER A 342 -8.29 -16.03 -34.80
N GLY A 343 -8.30 -17.00 -33.87
CA GLY A 343 -7.92 -18.40 -34.12
C GLY A 343 -8.55 -19.44 -33.20
N GLU A 344 -8.25 -20.72 -33.45
CA GLU A 344 -8.80 -21.89 -32.72
C GLU A 344 -8.46 -21.82 -31.22
N ALA A 345 -7.18 -21.59 -30.88
CA ALA A 345 -6.72 -21.50 -29.51
C ALA A 345 -7.43 -20.37 -28.73
N GLU A 346 -7.51 -19.17 -29.32
CA GLU A 346 -8.19 -18.03 -28.70
C GLU A 346 -9.68 -18.30 -28.49
N SER A 347 -10.35 -18.91 -29.47
CA SER A 347 -11.78 -19.24 -29.39
C SER A 347 -12.07 -20.25 -28.27
N VAL A 348 -11.26 -21.31 -28.17
CA VAL A 348 -11.40 -22.34 -27.14
C VAL A 348 -11.10 -21.75 -25.76
N LEU A 349 -10.00 -21.02 -25.62
CA LEU A 349 -9.61 -20.43 -24.33
C LEU A 349 -10.60 -19.36 -23.87
N LEU A 350 -11.11 -18.51 -24.78
CA LEU A 350 -12.14 -17.52 -24.45
C LEU A 350 -13.43 -18.20 -23.95
N SER A 351 -13.88 -19.26 -24.62
CA SER A 351 -15.04 -20.05 -24.19
C SER A 351 -14.86 -20.65 -22.79
N ILE A 352 -13.67 -21.21 -22.50
CA ILE A 352 -13.34 -21.74 -21.18
C ILE A 352 -13.37 -20.62 -20.13
N TRP A 353 -12.80 -19.45 -20.43
CA TRP A 353 -12.80 -18.31 -19.52
C TRP A 353 -14.20 -17.80 -19.23
N THR A 354 -15.03 -17.60 -20.26
CA THR A 354 -16.43 -17.24 -20.13
C THR A 354 -17.18 -18.22 -19.21
N ALA A 355 -16.96 -19.53 -19.38
CA ALA A 355 -17.61 -20.56 -18.57
C ALA A 355 -17.10 -20.64 -17.12
N VAL A 356 -15.81 -20.36 -16.86
CA VAL A 356 -15.23 -20.39 -15.50
C VAL A 356 -15.53 -19.11 -14.73
N LEU A 357 -15.53 -17.95 -15.41
CA LEU A 357 -15.79 -16.65 -14.82
C LEU A 357 -17.28 -16.30 -14.79
N GLY A 358 -18.12 -17.01 -15.56
CA GLY A 358 -19.55 -16.76 -15.68
C GLY A 358 -19.86 -15.43 -16.37
N ARG A 359 -19.08 -15.08 -17.40
CA ARG A 359 -19.13 -13.77 -18.07
C ARG A 359 -19.06 -13.89 -19.59
N ASP A 360 -20.12 -13.43 -20.27
CA ASP A 360 -20.23 -13.45 -21.73
C ASP A 360 -19.69 -12.16 -22.39
N ASP A 361 -19.22 -11.21 -21.59
CA ASP A 361 -18.76 -9.90 -22.02
C ASP A 361 -17.24 -9.76 -22.17
N LEU A 362 -16.52 -10.88 -22.17
CA LEU A 362 -15.07 -10.93 -22.29
C LEU A 362 -14.59 -10.94 -23.75
N GLY A 363 -13.49 -10.23 -24.03
CA GLY A 363 -12.71 -10.27 -25.26
C GLY A 363 -11.31 -10.87 -25.05
N VAL A 364 -10.56 -11.09 -26.13
CA VAL A 364 -9.28 -11.82 -26.03
C VAL A 364 -8.15 -11.04 -25.35
N THR A 365 -8.30 -9.73 -25.25
CA THR A 365 -7.35 -8.80 -24.60
C THR A 365 -7.72 -8.47 -23.16
N ASP A 366 -8.86 -8.98 -22.66
CA ASP A 366 -9.25 -8.77 -21.27
C ASP A 366 -8.32 -9.52 -20.33
N ASN A 367 -7.96 -8.84 -19.24
CA ASN A 367 -7.09 -9.42 -18.24
C ASN A 367 -7.91 -10.37 -17.33
N PHE A 368 -7.45 -11.61 -17.21
CA PHE A 368 -8.06 -12.68 -16.42
C PHE A 368 -8.41 -12.23 -15.00
N PHE A 369 -7.46 -11.57 -14.34
CA PHE A 369 -7.60 -11.17 -12.96
C PHE A 369 -8.55 -9.98 -12.86
N GLU A 370 -8.44 -8.99 -13.76
CA GLU A 370 -9.40 -7.87 -13.85
C GLU A 370 -10.84 -8.32 -14.10
N ALA A 371 -11.00 -9.42 -14.85
CA ALA A 371 -12.29 -10.03 -15.10
C ALA A 371 -12.91 -10.73 -13.88
N GLY A 372 -12.18 -10.80 -12.75
CA GLY A 372 -12.62 -11.44 -11.51
C GLY A 372 -11.99 -12.82 -11.26
N GLY A 373 -10.99 -13.21 -12.06
CA GLY A 373 -10.27 -14.47 -11.93
C GLY A 373 -9.37 -14.54 -10.69
N ASP A 374 -9.35 -15.70 -10.04
CA ASP A 374 -8.44 -16.04 -8.94
C ASP A 374 -7.55 -17.27 -9.24
N SER A 375 -6.76 -17.69 -8.25
CA SER A 375 -5.85 -18.85 -8.37
C SER A 375 -6.57 -20.20 -8.46
N ILE A 376 -7.79 -20.32 -7.93
CA ILE A 376 -8.59 -21.55 -8.06
C ILE A 376 -9.17 -21.61 -9.48
N GLN A 377 -9.69 -20.49 -9.97
CA GLN A 377 -10.21 -20.37 -11.32
C GLN A 377 -9.12 -20.52 -12.39
N SER A 378 -7.89 -20.07 -12.13
CA SER A 378 -6.77 -20.30 -13.04
C SER A 378 -6.44 -21.80 -13.17
N LEU A 379 -6.47 -22.55 -12.06
CA LEU A 379 -6.32 -24.01 -12.08
C LEU A 379 -7.47 -24.70 -12.83
N GLN A 380 -8.71 -24.23 -12.66
CA GLN A 380 -9.87 -24.74 -13.41
C GLN A 380 -9.73 -24.50 -14.91
N ILE A 381 -9.27 -23.31 -15.33
CA ILE A 381 -9.01 -22.98 -16.73
C ILE A 381 -7.92 -23.89 -17.29
N ILE A 382 -6.83 -24.11 -16.56
CA ILE A 382 -5.74 -24.99 -17.01
C ILE A 382 -6.23 -26.43 -17.15
N ALA A 383 -7.04 -26.93 -16.21
CA ALA A 383 -7.61 -28.27 -16.28
C ALA A 383 -8.54 -28.42 -17.50
N ARG A 384 -9.45 -27.47 -17.72
CA ARG A 384 -10.37 -27.47 -18.88
C ARG A 384 -9.65 -27.25 -20.20
N ALA A 385 -8.60 -26.42 -20.22
CA ALA A 385 -7.76 -26.24 -21.40
C ALA A 385 -7.05 -27.55 -21.76
N ARG A 386 -6.56 -28.29 -20.76
CA ARG A 386 -5.95 -29.61 -20.94
C ARG A 386 -6.96 -30.62 -21.51
N GLU A 387 -8.18 -30.64 -21.00
CA GLU A 387 -9.29 -31.45 -21.55
C GLU A 387 -9.61 -31.07 -23.00
N ALA A 388 -9.51 -29.79 -23.35
CA ALA A 388 -9.68 -29.27 -24.70
C ALA A 388 -8.43 -29.42 -25.59
N GLY A 389 -7.40 -30.15 -25.14
CA GLY A 389 -6.20 -30.45 -25.93
C GLY A 389 -5.13 -29.36 -25.91
N TRP A 390 -5.16 -28.43 -24.96
CA TRP A 390 -4.19 -27.35 -24.80
C TRP A 390 -3.43 -27.44 -23.48
N ARG A 391 -2.10 -27.52 -23.56
CA ARG A 391 -1.24 -27.49 -22.37
C ARG A 391 -0.92 -26.05 -21.99
N LEU A 392 -1.27 -25.71 -20.75
CA LEU A 392 -0.94 -24.45 -20.09
C LEU A 392 -0.36 -24.73 -18.69
N THR A 393 0.43 -23.80 -18.18
CA THR A 393 1.00 -23.85 -16.83
C THR A 393 0.44 -22.71 -15.98
N PRO A 394 0.39 -22.85 -14.64
CA PRO A 394 0.00 -21.75 -13.75
C PRO A 394 0.84 -20.50 -14.00
N ARG A 395 2.16 -20.67 -14.15
CA ARG A 395 3.09 -19.58 -14.43
C ARG A 395 2.69 -18.76 -15.65
N GLN A 396 2.31 -19.41 -16.75
CA GLN A 396 1.90 -18.73 -17.98
C GLN A 396 0.62 -17.90 -17.79
N VAL A 397 -0.34 -18.35 -16.98
CA VAL A 397 -1.56 -17.56 -16.68
C VAL A 397 -1.23 -16.29 -15.91
N PHE A 398 -0.23 -16.33 -15.03
CA PHE A 398 0.21 -15.14 -14.29
C PHE A 398 1.07 -14.20 -15.14
N GLU A 399 1.98 -14.71 -15.96
CA GLU A 399 2.86 -13.90 -16.81
C GLU A 399 2.14 -13.32 -18.03
N HIS A 400 1.10 -14.00 -18.53
CA HIS A 400 0.35 -13.63 -19.73
C HIS A 400 -1.16 -13.70 -19.46
N PRO A 401 -1.70 -12.77 -18.67
CA PRO A 401 -3.06 -12.87 -18.12
C PRO A 401 -4.15 -12.49 -19.13
N THR A 402 -3.96 -12.70 -20.43
CA THR A 402 -4.98 -12.46 -21.46
C THR A 402 -5.14 -13.70 -22.32
N VAL A 403 -6.32 -13.90 -22.92
CA VAL A 403 -6.55 -15.04 -23.83
C VAL A 403 -5.58 -15.00 -25.01
N ALA A 404 -5.36 -13.82 -25.61
CA ALA A 404 -4.39 -13.63 -26.69
C ALA A 404 -2.96 -13.98 -26.26
N GLY A 405 -2.55 -13.55 -25.05
CA GLY A 405 -1.24 -13.83 -24.50
C GLY A 405 -1.02 -15.32 -24.20
N LEU A 406 -2.05 -16.00 -23.69
CA LEU A 406 -2.04 -17.44 -23.43
C LEU A 406 -2.06 -18.27 -24.71
N ALA A 407 -2.88 -17.90 -25.69
CA ALA A 407 -3.01 -18.63 -26.95
C ALA A 407 -1.68 -18.74 -27.69
N GLN A 408 -0.84 -17.70 -27.63
CA GLN A 408 0.53 -17.72 -28.20
C GLN A 408 1.47 -18.74 -27.54
N ARG A 409 1.14 -19.20 -26.33
CA ARG A 409 1.98 -20.09 -25.49
C ARG A 409 1.36 -21.46 -25.25
N ALA A 410 0.10 -21.62 -25.65
CA ALA A 410 -0.63 -22.85 -25.54
C ALA A 410 -0.02 -23.87 -26.52
N GLN A 411 0.39 -25.03 -26.00
CA GLN A 411 0.89 -26.11 -26.82
C GLN A 411 -0.24 -27.11 -27.06
N ARG A 412 -0.47 -27.48 -28.32
CA ARG A 412 -1.44 -28.53 -28.65
C ARG A 412 -0.93 -29.86 -28.10
N LEU A 413 -1.75 -30.53 -27.32
CA LEU A 413 -1.49 -31.89 -26.86
C LEU A 413 -1.78 -32.83 -28.02
N GLU A 414 -0.80 -33.65 -28.39
CA GLU A 414 -1.02 -34.80 -29.26
C GLU A 414 -2.11 -35.69 -28.64
N ALA A 415 -3.01 -36.22 -29.47
CA ALA A 415 -4.13 -37.07 -29.06
C ALA A 415 -3.63 -38.43 -28.55
N GLY A 416 -3.00 -38.44 -27.38
CA GLY A 416 -2.60 -39.61 -26.62
C GLY A 416 -3.20 -39.48 -25.23
N GLY A 417 -4.51 -39.71 -25.13
CA GLY A 417 -5.15 -39.87 -23.83
C GLY A 417 -4.53 -41.08 -23.14
N VAL A 418 -3.61 -40.84 -22.22
CA VAL A 418 -3.20 -41.89 -21.29
C VAL A 418 -4.41 -42.13 -20.40
N GLN A 419 -5.20 -43.15 -20.72
CA GLN A 419 -5.97 -43.82 -19.68
C GLN A 419 -4.93 -44.45 -18.76
N GLU A 420 -4.58 -43.74 -17.69
CA GLU A 420 -3.84 -44.32 -16.58
C GLU A 420 -4.77 -45.34 -15.93
N VAL A 421 -4.62 -46.59 -16.35
CA VAL A 421 -5.20 -47.75 -15.68
C VAL A 421 -4.27 -48.07 -14.52
N ASP A 422 -4.79 -48.07 -13.30
CA ASP A 422 -4.08 -48.63 -12.15
C ASP A 422 -3.92 -50.14 -12.38
N ASP A 423 -2.74 -50.54 -12.82
CA ASP A 423 -2.35 -51.93 -13.04
C ASP A 423 -1.75 -52.58 -11.78
N GLY A 424 -1.76 -51.85 -10.65
CA GLY A 424 -1.15 -52.29 -9.39
C GLY A 424 0.38 -52.24 -9.39
N ALA A 425 1.02 -51.67 -10.41
CA ALA A 425 2.46 -51.49 -10.43
C ALA A 425 2.92 -50.44 -9.41
N ALA A 426 4.10 -50.66 -8.82
CA ALA A 426 4.70 -49.69 -7.92
C ALA A 426 5.02 -48.40 -8.68
N LEU A 427 4.42 -47.29 -8.24
CA LEU A 427 4.73 -45.97 -8.75
C LEU A 427 6.04 -45.45 -8.16
N GLU A 428 6.83 -44.74 -8.97
CA GLU A 428 7.98 -44.03 -8.43
C GLU A 428 7.54 -42.93 -7.47
N LEU A 429 8.31 -42.72 -6.40
CA LEU A 429 8.11 -41.59 -5.50
C LEU A 429 8.20 -40.28 -6.28
N THR A 430 7.20 -39.43 -6.10
CA THR A 430 7.26 -38.05 -6.55
C THR A 430 8.48 -37.34 -5.90
N PRO A 431 9.01 -36.27 -6.50
CA PRO A 431 10.18 -35.57 -5.95
C PRO A 431 10.02 -35.16 -4.48
N ILE A 432 8.81 -34.75 -4.07
CA ILE A 432 8.55 -34.34 -2.68
C ILE A 432 8.50 -35.53 -1.72
N GLN A 433 7.94 -36.68 -2.14
CA GLN A 433 7.94 -37.90 -1.34
C GLN A 433 9.36 -38.44 -1.16
N ARG A 434 10.16 -38.42 -2.23
CA ARG A 434 11.58 -38.81 -2.17
C ARG A 434 12.35 -37.95 -1.18
N LEU A 435 12.24 -36.63 -1.31
CA LEU A 435 12.87 -35.68 -0.39
C LEU A 435 12.41 -35.88 1.07
N PHE A 436 11.13 -36.21 1.27
CA PHE A 436 10.59 -36.51 2.59
C PHE A 436 11.25 -37.76 3.19
N PHE A 437 11.27 -38.89 2.47
CA PHE A 437 11.86 -40.14 2.96
C PHE A 437 13.39 -40.11 3.02
N GLU A 438 14.06 -39.30 2.19
CA GLU A 438 15.50 -39.04 2.33
C GLU A 438 15.81 -38.31 3.65
N ARG A 439 14.93 -37.40 4.07
CA ARG A 439 15.12 -36.61 5.30
C ARG A 439 14.60 -37.31 6.55
N TYR A 440 13.56 -38.13 6.41
CA TYR A 440 12.89 -38.87 7.50
C TYR A 440 12.68 -40.33 7.10
N PRO A 441 13.75 -41.16 7.10
CA PRO A 441 13.71 -42.51 6.55
C PRO A 441 12.75 -43.47 7.24
N GLN A 442 12.37 -43.19 8.48
CA GLN A 442 11.42 -43.98 9.27
C GLN A 442 10.09 -43.25 9.48
N GLY A 443 9.84 -42.15 8.75
CA GLY A 443 8.64 -41.35 8.90
C GLY A 443 8.53 -40.66 10.26
N GLU A 444 9.65 -40.44 10.94
CA GLU A 444 9.72 -39.86 12.30
C GLU A 444 9.19 -38.41 12.40
N SER A 445 8.91 -37.75 11.26
CA SER A 445 8.28 -36.44 11.20
C SER A 445 6.77 -36.56 10.96
N HIS A 446 5.97 -36.06 11.90
CA HIS A 446 4.51 -36.13 11.80
C HIS A 446 3.93 -34.97 10.98
N TRP A 447 3.52 -35.24 9.73
CA TRP A 447 2.79 -34.30 8.86
C TRP A 447 1.28 -34.57 8.87
N ASN A 448 0.72 -34.73 10.07
CA ASN A 448 -0.70 -35.01 10.23
C ASN A 448 -1.52 -33.75 9.94
N GLN A 449 -2.46 -33.84 8.99
CA GLN A 449 -3.46 -32.80 8.76
C GLN A 449 -4.75 -33.17 9.49
N VAL A 450 -5.15 -32.35 10.46
CA VAL A 450 -6.37 -32.56 11.25
C VAL A 450 -7.31 -31.38 11.03
N VAL A 451 -8.57 -31.67 10.71
CA VAL A 451 -9.62 -30.67 10.56
C VAL A 451 -10.79 -31.03 11.46
N LEU A 452 -11.23 -30.08 12.28
CA LEU A 452 -12.42 -30.23 13.12
C LEU A 452 -13.64 -29.65 12.41
N LEU A 453 -14.65 -30.48 12.16
CA LEU A 453 -15.89 -30.08 11.50
C LEU A 453 -17.05 -30.06 12.50
N LYS A 454 -17.77 -28.93 12.56
CA LYS A 454 -18.99 -28.80 13.36
C LYS A 454 -20.22 -29.10 12.49
N VAL A 455 -20.94 -30.17 12.85
CA VAL A 455 -22.17 -30.56 12.15
C VAL A 455 -23.35 -29.82 12.75
N HIS A 456 -24.22 -29.28 11.89
CA HIS A 456 -25.49 -28.68 12.30
C HIS A 456 -26.60 -29.73 12.15
N GLY A 457 -27.35 -29.97 13.24
CA GLY A 457 -28.39 -31.01 13.28
C GLY A 457 -27.87 -32.38 13.75
N ARG A 458 -28.66 -33.43 13.50
CA ARG A 458 -28.29 -34.82 13.88
C ARG A 458 -27.37 -35.45 12.84
N LEU A 459 -26.22 -35.94 13.28
CA LEU A 459 -25.30 -36.69 12.44
C LEU A 459 -25.78 -38.13 12.25
N ASN A 460 -25.86 -38.59 11.00
CA ASN A 460 -26.09 -40.00 10.69
C ASN A 460 -24.74 -40.71 10.50
N HIS A 461 -24.30 -41.45 11.52
CA HIS A 461 -23.03 -42.18 11.52
C HIS A 461 -22.87 -43.12 10.31
N ARG A 462 -23.93 -43.87 9.95
CA ARG A 462 -23.87 -44.83 8.82
C ARG A 462 -23.77 -44.15 7.46
N ALA A 463 -24.28 -42.93 7.33
CA ALA A 463 -24.12 -42.15 6.10
C ALA A 463 -22.68 -41.61 6.00
N LEU A 464 -22.13 -41.13 7.12
CA LEU A 464 -20.75 -40.64 7.18
C LEU A 464 -19.74 -41.75 6.86
N GLU A 465 -19.89 -42.92 7.47
CA GLU A 465 -19.02 -44.08 7.22
C GLU A 465 -19.01 -44.50 5.75
N ARG A 466 -20.19 -44.60 5.11
CA ARG A 466 -20.30 -44.89 3.67
C ARG A 466 -19.67 -43.80 2.81
N ALA A 467 -19.79 -42.53 3.20
CA ALA A 467 -19.17 -41.43 2.46
C ALA A 467 -17.63 -41.50 2.54
N VAL A 468 -17.08 -41.79 3.71
CA VAL A 468 -15.62 -41.98 3.87
C VAL A 468 -15.12 -43.17 3.07
N GLN A 469 -15.81 -44.32 3.11
CA GLN A 469 -15.46 -45.49 2.29
C GLN A 469 -15.54 -45.17 0.78
N ALA A 470 -16.53 -44.40 0.35
CA ALA A 470 -16.64 -44.00 -1.05
C ALA A 470 -15.47 -43.10 -1.49
N LEU A 471 -14.99 -42.22 -0.62
CA LEU A 471 -13.80 -41.39 -0.89
C LEU A 471 -12.54 -42.25 -1.02
N GLU A 472 -12.34 -43.24 -0.14
CA GLU A 472 -11.23 -44.18 -0.21
C GLU A 472 -11.25 -45.00 -1.51
N VAL A 473 -12.43 -45.41 -1.97
CA VAL A 473 -12.58 -46.12 -3.26
C VAL A 473 -12.30 -45.22 -4.46
N ARG A 474 -12.68 -43.94 -4.36
CA ARG A 474 -12.59 -42.96 -5.46
C ARG A 474 -11.18 -42.40 -5.67
N HIS A 475 -10.38 -42.31 -4.61
CA HIS A 475 -9.08 -41.62 -4.62
C HIS A 475 -7.94 -42.56 -4.23
N ASP A 476 -7.13 -42.97 -5.22
CA ASP A 476 -6.03 -43.93 -5.03
C ASP A 476 -5.00 -43.45 -4.02
N ALA A 477 -4.78 -42.13 -3.91
CA ALA A 477 -3.90 -41.50 -2.94
C ALA A 477 -4.19 -41.90 -1.48
N LEU A 478 -5.45 -42.21 -1.15
CA LEU A 478 -5.85 -42.64 0.21
C LEU A 478 -5.49 -44.10 0.51
N ARG A 479 -5.11 -44.87 -0.51
CA ARG A 479 -4.77 -46.30 -0.42
C ARG A 479 -3.29 -46.56 -0.69
N LEU A 480 -2.51 -45.51 -0.99
CA LEU A 480 -1.07 -45.62 -1.21
C LEU A 480 -0.36 -46.15 0.03
N ARG A 481 0.68 -46.95 -0.21
CA ARG A 481 1.61 -47.46 0.79
C ARG A 481 3.02 -47.18 0.29
N PHE A 482 3.87 -46.68 1.19
CA PHE A 482 5.25 -46.28 0.89
C PHE A 482 6.24 -47.20 1.60
#